data_AF-A0A1M6T569-F1
#
_entry.id   AF-A0A1M6T569-F1
#
_cell.length_a   1.000
_cell.length_b   1.000
_cell.length_c   1.000
_cell.angle_alpha   90.00
_cell.angle_beta   90.00
_cell.angle_gamma   90.00
#
_symmetry.space_group_name_H-M   'P 1'
#
loop_
_entity.id
_entity.type
_entity.pdbx_description
1 polymer ?
#
loop_
_entity_poly.entity_id
_entity_poly.type
_entity_poly.pdbx_seq_one_letter_code
_entity_poly.pdbx_strand_id
1 'polypeptide(L)'
;MISNFSIVQCIFNQGKYSPEEMRTILADAELDESSAAQLLADDAVDISPIRTAVLKATGDELASVSDHYAAYVELFLNSLKKMLHTEAVVESVPCKEEEDVPSYATAQRISGDITIAAGIIASEPVYLKLAERYSEEELPEMDEMARDSMEEYINVLNGMFSVELGEQKIETDLELPRFGENVIVKGSDLLRLKVHSSVGSFQVVMATEDFF
;
A
#
# COMPACT_ATOMS: atom_id res chain seq x y z
N MET A 1 -17.20 -19.67 -4.18
CA MET A 1 -16.92 -18.47 -3.39
C MET A 1 -15.83 -17.76 -4.17
N ILE A 2 -16.20 -16.82 -5.03
CA ILE A 2 -15.24 -16.15 -5.91
C ILE A 2 -14.40 -15.28 -4.98
N SER A 3 -13.12 -15.61 -4.85
CA SER A 3 -12.17 -14.81 -4.09
C SER A 3 -12.24 -13.38 -4.64
N ASN A 4 -12.33 -12.39 -3.74
CA ASN A 4 -12.35 -10.96 -4.05
C ASN A 4 -11.01 -10.55 -4.68
N PHE A 5 -10.78 -10.92 -5.94
CA PHE A 5 -9.67 -10.38 -6.70
C PHE A 5 -10.01 -8.93 -7.03
N SER A 6 -9.06 -8.02 -6.81
CA SER A 6 -9.27 -6.58 -7.01
C SER A 6 -9.59 -6.30 -8.48
N ILE A 7 -10.89 -6.20 -8.79
CA ILE A 7 -11.41 -5.89 -10.13
C ILE A 7 -10.79 -4.57 -10.62
N VAL A 8 -10.68 -3.59 -9.74
CA VAL A 8 -10.06 -2.30 -10.03
C VAL A 8 -8.57 -2.44 -10.38
N GLN A 9 -7.83 -3.36 -9.74
CA GLN A 9 -6.45 -3.65 -10.12
C GLN A 9 -6.37 -4.38 -11.47
N CYS A 10 -7.28 -5.31 -11.76
CA CYS A 10 -7.34 -5.96 -13.07
C CYS A 10 -7.52 -4.94 -14.19
N ILE A 11 -8.43 -3.98 -13.99
CA ILE A 11 -8.70 -2.88 -14.93
C ILE A 11 -7.44 -2.01 -15.09
N PHE A 12 -6.81 -1.64 -13.97
CA PHE A 12 -5.62 -0.79 -13.99
C PHE A 12 -4.45 -1.45 -14.74
N ASN A 13 -4.22 -2.75 -14.52
CA ASN A 13 -3.15 -3.50 -15.17
C ASN A 13 -3.30 -3.56 -16.72
N GLN A 14 -4.50 -3.34 -17.27
CA GLN A 14 -4.70 -3.27 -18.72
C GLN A 14 -4.12 -1.99 -19.35
N GLY A 15 -3.75 -0.99 -18.54
CA GLY A 15 -3.14 0.26 -19.01
C GLY A 15 -4.07 1.13 -19.86
N LYS A 16 -5.40 0.92 -19.75
CA LYS A 16 -6.42 1.65 -20.52
C LYS A 16 -6.82 2.99 -19.91
N TYR A 17 -6.51 3.21 -18.63
CA TYR A 17 -6.95 4.36 -17.85
C TYR A 17 -5.74 5.09 -17.27
N SER A 18 -5.77 6.41 -17.33
CA SER A 18 -4.82 7.28 -16.65
C SER A 18 -5.03 7.26 -15.12
N PRO A 19 -4.03 7.71 -14.32
CA PRO A 19 -4.20 7.83 -12.88
C PRO A 19 -5.42 8.66 -12.45
N GLU A 20 -5.74 9.75 -13.16
CA GLU A 20 -6.92 10.57 -12.86
C GLU A 20 -8.23 9.82 -13.12
N GLU A 21 -8.33 9.12 -14.25
CA GLU A 21 -9.51 8.31 -14.57
C GLU A 21 -9.68 7.18 -13.56
N MET A 22 -8.57 6.56 -13.12
CA MET A 22 -8.62 5.55 -12.07
C MET A 22 -9.12 6.10 -10.74
N ARG A 23 -8.76 7.33 -10.37
CA ARG A 23 -9.29 7.94 -9.15
C ARG A 23 -10.81 8.05 -9.17
N THR A 24 -11.40 8.41 -10.31
CA THR A 24 -12.86 8.42 -10.46
C THR A 24 -13.46 7.03 -10.33
N ILE A 25 -12.86 6.02 -10.99
CA ILE A 25 -13.32 4.63 -10.90
C ILE A 25 -13.25 4.11 -9.46
N LEU A 26 -12.20 4.47 -8.72
CA LEU A 26 -12.03 4.08 -7.33
C LEU A 26 -13.05 4.73 -6.40
N ALA A 27 -13.31 6.03 -6.59
CA ALA A 27 -14.35 6.73 -5.83
C ALA A 27 -15.75 6.15 -6.08
N ASP A 28 -16.05 5.76 -7.32
CA ASP A 28 -17.32 5.09 -7.64
C ASP A 28 -17.39 3.67 -7.05
N ALA A 29 -16.27 2.94 -7.06
CA ALA A 29 -16.18 1.58 -6.50
C ALA A 29 -16.34 1.56 -4.96
N GLU A 30 -15.94 2.63 -4.26
CA GLU A 30 -16.19 2.80 -2.82
C GLU A 30 -17.69 2.91 -2.50
N LEU A 31 -18.47 3.49 -3.41
CA LEU A 31 -19.92 3.67 -3.24
C LEU A 31 -20.72 2.46 -3.71
N ASP A 32 -20.30 1.85 -4.82
CA ASP A 32 -20.92 0.68 -5.43
C ASP A 32 -19.86 -0.27 -5.98
N GLU A 33 -19.58 -1.36 -5.28
CA GLU A 33 -18.59 -2.37 -5.68
C GLU A 33 -18.90 -2.98 -7.06
N SER A 34 -20.16 -2.97 -7.51
CA SER A 34 -20.56 -3.53 -8.81
C SER A 34 -20.21 -2.62 -10.00
N SER A 35 -19.92 -1.34 -9.76
CA SER A 35 -19.56 -0.36 -10.79
C SER A 35 -18.28 -0.77 -11.54
N ALA A 36 -17.26 -1.20 -10.79
CA ALA A 36 -15.99 -1.65 -11.37
C ALA A 36 -16.16 -2.94 -12.19
N ALA A 37 -17.06 -3.85 -11.78
CA ALA A 37 -17.31 -5.09 -12.50
C ALA A 37 -17.85 -4.86 -13.92
N GLN A 38 -18.59 -3.77 -14.16
CA GLN A 38 -19.12 -3.41 -15.48
C GLN A 38 -18.04 -2.97 -16.47
N LEU A 39 -16.88 -2.54 -15.97
CA LEU A 39 -15.75 -2.09 -16.79
C LEU A 39 -14.85 -3.23 -17.24
N LEU A 40 -14.96 -4.41 -16.63
CA LEU A 40 -14.26 -5.61 -17.08
C LEU A 40 -14.95 -6.19 -18.33
N ALA A 41 -14.24 -6.21 -19.46
CA ALA A 41 -14.61 -7.02 -20.60
C ALA A 41 -14.34 -8.52 -20.33
N ASP A 42 -14.98 -9.41 -21.09
CA ASP A 42 -14.94 -10.89 -21.03
C ASP A 42 -13.53 -11.55 -21.22
N ASP A 43 -12.45 -10.78 -21.06
CA ASP A 43 -11.08 -11.27 -21.13
C ASP A 43 -10.72 -12.14 -19.91
N ALA A 44 -9.65 -12.92 -20.04
CA ALA A 44 -9.09 -13.71 -18.95
C ALA A 44 -8.72 -12.80 -17.77
N VAL A 45 -9.53 -12.84 -16.71
CA VAL A 45 -9.33 -12.05 -15.49
C VAL A 45 -8.12 -12.61 -14.75
N ASP A 46 -7.13 -11.75 -14.51
CA ASP A 46 -6.01 -12.09 -13.63
C ASP A 46 -6.56 -12.37 -12.22
N ILE A 47 -6.28 -13.57 -11.72
CA ILE A 47 -6.73 -14.01 -10.39
C ILE A 47 -5.78 -13.56 -9.28
N SER A 48 -4.70 -12.85 -9.58
CA SER A 48 -3.83 -12.26 -8.54
C SER A 48 -3.24 -10.94 -9.05
N PRO A 49 -4.11 -9.97 -9.41
CA PRO A 49 -3.69 -8.79 -10.18
C PRO A 49 -2.72 -7.89 -9.40
N ILE A 50 -2.80 -7.86 -8.08
CA ILE A 50 -1.89 -7.12 -7.21
C ILE A 50 -0.52 -7.82 -7.22
N ARG A 51 -0.48 -9.13 -6.93
CA ARG A 51 0.75 -9.93 -7.03
C ARG A 51 1.41 -9.77 -8.40
N THR A 52 0.65 -9.87 -9.49
CA THR A 52 1.19 -9.67 -10.85
C THR A 52 1.84 -8.30 -11.01
N ALA A 53 1.21 -7.23 -10.51
CA ALA A 53 1.78 -5.88 -10.57
C ALA A 53 3.09 -5.78 -9.78
N VAL A 54 3.13 -6.32 -8.56
CA VAL A 54 4.32 -6.29 -7.70
C VAL A 54 5.46 -7.12 -8.28
N LEU A 55 5.20 -8.35 -8.74
CA LEU A 55 6.22 -9.22 -9.35
C LEU A 55 6.82 -8.59 -10.60
N LYS A 56 6.00 -7.88 -11.39
CA LYS A 56 6.49 -7.12 -12.55
C LYS A 56 7.37 -5.95 -12.13
N ALA A 57 7.02 -5.27 -11.03
CA ALA A 57 7.81 -4.15 -10.52
C ALA A 57 9.14 -4.60 -9.88
N THR A 58 9.16 -5.74 -9.18
CA THR A 58 10.36 -6.30 -8.56
C THR A 58 11.38 -6.77 -9.60
N GLY A 59 10.91 -7.30 -10.73
CA GLY A 59 11.76 -7.89 -11.75
C GLY A 59 12.70 -8.97 -11.18
N ASP A 60 13.84 -9.18 -11.84
CA ASP A 60 14.85 -10.15 -11.40
C ASP A 60 15.71 -9.62 -10.23
N GLU A 61 15.77 -8.29 -10.04
CA GLU A 61 16.64 -7.64 -9.05
C GLU A 61 16.22 -7.94 -7.61
N LEU A 62 14.91 -8.09 -7.36
CA LEU A 62 14.33 -8.34 -6.05
C LEU A 62 13.71 -9.75 -5.93
N ALA A 63 14.16 -10.70 -6.75
CA ALA A 63 13.55 -12.02 -6.84
C ALA A 63 13.45 -12.75 -5.49
N SER A 64 14.44 -12.59 -4.61
CA SER A 64 14.50 -13.23 -3.28
C SER A 64 13.42 -12.74 -2.30
N VAL A 65 12.93 -11.51 -2.46
CA VAL A 65 11.96 -10.87 -1.57
C VAL A 65 10.59 -10.68 -2.21
N SER A 66 10.51 -10.86 -3.53
CA SER A 66 9.32 -10.59 -4.35
C SER A 66 8.03 -11.24 -3.86
N ASP A 67 8.08 -12.49 -3.40
CA ASP A 67 6.90 -13.20 -2.89
C ASP A 67 6.38 -12.58 -1.59
N HIS A 68 7.28 -12.18 -0.68
CA HIS A 68 6.91 -11.51 0.57
C HIS A 68 6.38 -10.10 0.31
N TYR A 69 6.99 -9.37 -0.63
CA TYR A 69 6.52 -8.03 -1.00
C TYR A 69 5.16 -8.08 -1.68
N ALA A 70 4.91 -9.06 -2.55
CA ALA A 70 3.61 -9.25 -3.16
C ALA A 70 2.54 -9.55 -2.10
N ALA A 71 2.81 -10.47 -1.18
CA ALA A 71 1.89 -10.79 -0.09
C ALA A 71 1.62 -9.57 0.81
N TYR A 72 2.66 -8.81 1.14
CA TYR A 72 2.53 -7.59 1.93
C TYR A 72 1.66 -6.54 1.24
N VAL A 73 1.88 -6.27 -0.06
CA VAL A 73 1.09 -5.29 -0.80
C VAL A 73 -0.37 -5.74 -0.99
N GLU A 74 -0.62 -7.04 -1.14
CA GLU A 74 -1.98 -7.59 -1.15
C GLU A 74 -2.70 -7.33 0.18
N LEU A 75 -2.02 -7.60 1.30
CA LEU A 75 -2.54 -7.32 2.63
C LEU A 75 -2.76 -5.82 2.84
N PHE A 76 -1.81 -4.98 2.42
CA PHE A 76 -1.88 -3.51 2.50
C PHE A 76 -3.07 -2.93 1.73
N LEU A 77 -3.28 -3.31 0.47
CA LEU A 77 -4.42 -2.80 -0.30
C LEU A 77 -5.76 -3.29 0.30
N ASN A 78 -5.79 -4.51 0.84
CA ASN A 78 -6.95 -5.03 1.55
C ASN A 78 -7.20 -4.30 2.89
N SER A 79 -6.16 -3.89 3.61
CA SER A 79 -6.31 -3.12 4.85
C SER A 79 -6.79 -1.70 4.58
N LEU A 80 -6.35 -1.05 3.49
CA LEU A 80 -6.91 0.25 3.06
C LEU A 80 -8.43 0.17 2.87
N LYS A 81 -8.92 -0.87 2.19
CA LYS A 81 -10.35 -1.08 2.00
C LYS A 81 -11.07 -1.32 3.33
N LYS A 82 -10.53 -2.19 4.18
CA LYS A 82 -11.21 -2.64 5.41
C LYS A 82 -11.15 -1.64 6.56
N MET A 83 -10.07 -0.90 6.68
CA MET A 83 -9.76 -0.05 7.83
C MET A 83 -9.86 1.44 7.51
N LEU A 84 -9.58 1.85 6.27
CA LEU A 84 -9.66 3.25 5.83
C LEU A 84 -10.83 3.50 4.87
N HIS A 85 -11.65 2.48 4.60
CA HIS A 85 -12.77 2.55 3.66
C HIS A 85 -12.37 3.15 2.31
N THR A 86 -11.15 2.81 1.85
CA THR A 86 -10.53 3.41 0.69
C THR A 86 -10.13 2.33 -0.31
N GLU A 87 -10.66 2.41 -1.53
CA GLU A 87 -10.23 1.57 -2.64
C GLU A 87 -8.92 2.10 -3.23
N ALA A 88 -8.04 1.19 -3.63
CA ALA A 88 -6.74 1.56 -4.17
C ALA A 88 -6.21 0.54 -5.19
N VAL A 89 -5.37 1.04 -6.09
CA VAL A 89 -4.56 0.25 -7.03
C VAL A 89 -3.09 0.62 -6.92
N VAL A 90 -2.22 -0.31 -7.28
CA VAL A 90 -0.77 -0.15 -7.23
C VAL A 90 -0.17 -0.22 -8.63
N GLU A 91 0.84 0.61 -8.89
CA GLU A 91 1.60 0.57 -10.14
C GLU A 91 2.43 -0.71 -10.28
N SER A 92 2.63 -1.13 -11.53
CA SER A 92 3.48 -2.27 -11.87
C SER A 92 4.91 -1.89 -12.24
N VAL A 93 5.29 -0.65 -11.96
CA VAL A 93 6.62 -0.07 -12.22
C VAL A 93 7.12 0.58 -10.93
N PRO A 94 8.39 0.40 -10.54
CA PRO A 94 8.94 1.06 -9.36
C PRO A 94 8.89 2.59 -9.47
N CYS A 95 8.42 3.23 -8.40
CA CYS A 95 8.40 4.68 -8.27
C CYS A 95 9.82 5.22 -8.02
N LYS A 96 10.22 6.20 -8.84
CA LYS A 96 11.51 6.91 -8.69
C LYS A 96 11.34 8.34 -8.19
N GLU A 97 10.12 8.86 -8.22
CA GLU A 97 9.79 10.22 -7.87
C GLU A 97 9.58 10.35 -6.36
N GLU A 98 9.96 11.50 -5.81
CA GLU A 98 9.68 11.84 -4.42
C GLU A 98 8.26 12.43 -4.30
N GLU A 99 7.66 12.35 -3.11
CA GLU A 99 6.38 13.02 -2.84
C GLU A 99 6.54 14.54 -2.73
N ASP A 100 5.45 15.26 -3.00
CA ASP A 100 5.39 16.71 -2.83
C ASP A 100 5.65 17.11 -1.37
N VAL A 101 6.45 18.16 -1.18
CA VAL A 101 6.82 18.70 0.13
C VAL A 101 5.76 19.70 0.62
N PRO A 102 5.31 19.65 1.88
CA PRO A 102 5.72 18.69 2.93
C PRO A 102 5.17 17.28 2.68
N SER A 103 6.05 16.29 2.90
CA SER A 103 5.70 14.87 2.86
C SER A 103 6.00 14.19 4.19
N TYR A 104 5.24 13.16 4.51
CA TYR A 104 5.34 12.41 5.74
C TYR A 104 5.42 10.92 5.46
N ALA A 105 6.23 10.25 6.27
CA ALA A 105 6.47 8.83 6.18
C ALA A 105 6.20 8.17 7.53
N THR A 106 5.53 7.02 7.48
CA THR A 106 5.39 6.13 8.62
C THR A 106 5.71 4.72 8.20
N ALA A 107 6.63 4.11 8.93
CA ALA A 107 7.11 2.77 8.65
C ALA A 107 7.37 2.02 9.94
N GLN A 108 7.35 0.70 9.86
CA GLN A 108 7.72 -0.15 10.97
C GLN A 108 8.53 -1.33 10.44
N ARG A 109 9.52 -1.71 11.25
CA ARG A 109 10.40 -2.83 10.96
C ARG A 109 9.85 -4.11 11.56
N ILE A 110 9.83 -5.14 10.74
CA ILE A 110 9.53 -6.53 11.08
C ILE A 110 10.87 -7.28 11.00
N SER A 111 11.26 -7.92 12.10
CA SER A 111 12.55 -8.61 12.22
C SER A 111 12.36 -10.04 12.71
N GLY A 112 13.38 -10.91 12.58
CA GLY A 112 13.29 -12.33 12.95
C GLY A 112 13.93 -13.22 11.89
N ASP A 113 13.22 -14.27 11.49
CA ASP A 113 13.65 -15.19 10.41
C ASP A 113 13.81 -14.47 9.06
N ILE A 114 12.98 -13.44 8.84
CA ILE A 114 13.11 -12.49 7.75
C ILE A 114 13.16 -11.07 8.30
N THR A 115 13.63 -10.14 7.48
CA THR A 115 13.62 -8.71 7.82
C THR A 115 12.94 -7.93 6.71
N ILE A 116 11.91 -7.18 7.09
CA ILE A 116 11.18 -6.28 6.20
C ILE A 116 10.89 -4.98 6.97
N ALA A 117 11.38 -3.85 6.47
CA ALA A 117 10.85 -2.55 6.85
C ALA A 117 9.80 -2.17 5.83
N ALA A 118 8.59 -1.85 6.27
CA ALA A 118 7.50 -1.48 5.38
C ALA A 118 6.67 -0.32 5.94
N GLY A 119 6.17 0.52 5.03
CA GLY A 119 5.44 1.72 5.39
C GLY A 119 4.93 2.50 4.18
N ILE A 120 4.48 3.72 4.45
CA ILE A 120 3.97 4.64 3.44
C ILE A 120 4.76 5.95 3.44
N ILE A 121 4.74 6.65 2.31
CA ILE A 121 5.17 8.04 2.16
C ILE A 121 4.11 8.78 1.37
N ALA A 122 3.62 9.91 1.88
CA ALA A 122 2.58 10.69 1.23
C ALA A 122 2.82 12.19 1.41
N SER A 123 2.38 13.00 0.45
CA SER A 123 2.22 14.45 0.66
C SER A 123 1.25 14.73 1.82
N GLU A 124 1.42 15.84 2.53
CA GLU A 124 0.59 16.24 3.67
C GLU A 124 -0.92 16.09 3.45
N PRO A 125 -1.53 16.57 2.34
CA PRO A 125 -2.98 16.47 2.17
C PRO A 125 -3.46 15.01 2.11
N VAL A 126 -2.67 14.15 1.47
CA VAL A 126 -3.00 12.73 1.34
C VAL A 126 -2.75 12.00 2.66
N TYR A 127 -1.66 12.32 3.35
CA TYR A 127 -1.35 11.73 4.65
C TYR A 127 -2.44 12.04 5.67
N LEU A 128 -2.89 13.30 5.75
CA LEU A 128 -4.00 13.71 6.61
C LEU A 128 -5.28 12.96 6.27
N LYS A 129 -5.64 12.84 4.99
CA LYS A 129 -6.85 12.09 4.61
C LYS A 129 -6.76 10.60 4.94
N LEU A 130 -5.58 9.98 4.87
CA LEU A 130 -5.42 8.60 5.36
C LEU A 130 -5.62 8.51 6.87
N ALA A 131 -5.04 9.45 7.62
CA ALA A 131 -5.18 9.51 9.07
C ALA A 131 -6.64 9.72 9.50
N GLU A 132 -7.35 10.67 8.89
CA GLU A 132 -8.77 10.93 9.16
C GLU A 132 -9.64 9.70 8.90
N ARG A 133 -9.37 8.99 7.80
CA ARG A 133 -10.12 7.78 7.44
C ARG A 133 -9.91 6.66 8.44
N TYR A 134 -8.73 6.58 9.05
CA TYR A 134 -8.42 5.57 10.05
C TYR A 134 -8.93 5.93 11.45
N SER A 135 -8.76 7.19 11.86
CA SER A 135 -9.21 7.67 13.17
C SER A 135 -10.72 7.92 13.24
N GLU A 136 -11.36 8.10 12.09
CA GLU A 136 -12.73 8.62 11.95
C GLU A 136 -12.90 10.03 12.54
N GLU A 137 -11.81 10.78 12.72
CA GLU A 137 -11.77 12.15 13.22
C GLU A 137 -11.40 13.15 12.13
N GLU A 138 -11.83 14.40 12.27
CA GLU A 138 -11.45 15.49 11.37
C GLU A 138 -10.06 16.02 11.78
N LEU A 139 -9.10 15.96 10.85
CA LEU A 139 -7.69 16.32 11.10
C LEU A 139 -7.29 17.44 10.13
N PRO A 140 -7.54 18.71 10.50
CA PRO A 140 -7.34 19.85 9.61
C PRO A 140 -5.86 20.18 9.37
N GLU A 141 -4.96 19.69 10.22
CA GLU A 141 -3.53 19.96 10.17
C GLU A 141 -2.71 18.76 10.64
N MET A 142 -1.43 18.73 10.27
CA MET A 142 -0.51 17.68 10.71
C MET A 142 -0.15 17.88 12.19
N ASP A 143 -0.79 17.12 13.06
CA ASP A 143 -0.59 17.13 14.50
C ASP A 143 -0.22 15.75 15.07
N GLU A 144 -0.14 15.65 16.40
CA GLU A 144 0.16 14.40 17.10
C GLU A 144 -0.89 13.32 16.81
N MET A 145 -2.17 13.68 16.68
CA MET A 145 -3.23 12.72 16.39
C MET A 145 -3.12 12.16 14.97
N ALA A 146 -2.80 12.99 13.98
CA ALA A 146 -2.56 12.53 12.62
C ALA A 146 -1.36 11.57 12.54
N ARG A 147 -0.30 11.87 13.30
CA ARG A 147 0.86 10.98 13.42
C ARG A 147 0.50 9.66 14.08
N ASP A 148 -0.08 9.71 15.28
CA ASP A 148 -0.41 8.54 16.09
C ASP A 148 -1.38 7.61 15.36
N SER A 149 -2.36 8.16 14.65
CA SER A 149 -3.31 7.40 13.83
C SER A 149 -2.59 6.55 12.78
N MET A 150 -1.61 7.13 12.10
CA MET A 150 -0.87 6.40 11.06
C MET A 150 0.18 5.45 11.64
N GLU A 151 0.82 5.79 12.76
CA GLU A 151 1.71 4.87 13.49
C GLU A 151 0.94 3.62 13.95
N GLU A 152 -0.27 3.81 14.49
CA GLU A 152 -1.17 2.71 14.90
C GLU A 152 -1.64 1.91 13.69
N TYR A 153 -2.07 2.55 12.60
CA TYR A 153 -2.47 1.85 11.37
C TYR A 153 -1.34 0.95 10.84
N ILE A 154 -0.12 1.48 10.72
CA ILE A 154 1.04 0.71 10.27
C ILE A 154 1.37 -0.40 11.26
N ASN A 155 1.21 -0.17 12.57
CA ASN A 155 1.42 -1.22 13.56
C ASN A 155 0.43 -2.38 13.41
N VAL A 156 -0.86 -2.08 13.27
CA VAL A 156 -1.89 -3.11 13.09
C VAL A 156 -1.68 -3.88 11.79
N LEU A 157 -1.41 -3.18 10.68
CA LEU A 157 -1.12 -3.80 9.38
C LEU A 157 0.06 -4.77 9.47
N ASN A 158 1.19 -4.32 10.01
CA ASN A 158 2.38 -5.15 10.10
C ASN A 158 2.19 -6.29 11.12
N GLY A 159 1.38 -6.09 12.15
CA GLY A 159 0.95 -7.17 13.05
C GLY A 159 0.13 -8.25 12.35
N MET A 160 -0.79 -7.86 11.46
CA MET A 160 -1.51 -8.84 10.63
C MET A 160 -0.54 -9.62 9.73
N PHE A 161 0.42 -8.94 9.12
CA PHE A 161 1.42 -9.59 8.28
C PHE A 161 2.30 -10.58 9.07
N SER A 162 2.75 -10.19 10.27
CA SER A 162 3.48 -11.08 11.18
C SER A 162 2.68 -12.33 11.57
N VAL A 163 1.35 -12.22 11.73
CA VAL A 163 0.49 -13.38 11.96
C VAL A 163 0.45 -14.30 10.73
N GLU A 164 0.29 -13.76 9.53
CA GLU A 164 0.31 -14.55 8.28
C GLU A 164 1.66 -15.26 8.05
N LEU A 165 2.77 -14.63 8.44
CA LEU A 165 4.10 -15.25 8.44
C LEU A 165 4.21 -16.36 9.48
N GLY A 166 3.66 -16.15 10.68
CA GLY A 166 3.61 -17.15 11.74
C GLY A 166 2.84 -18.42 11.34
N GLU A 167 1.77 -18.30 10.55
CA GLU A 167 1.05 -19.46 9.98
C GLU A 167 1.94 -20.29 9.04
N GLN A 168 2.93 -19.64 8.41
CA GLN A 168 3.94 -20.27 7.56
C GLN A 168 5.18 -20.73 8.35
N LYS A 169 5.15 -20.62 9.69
CA LYS A 169 6.26 -20.93 10.61
C LYS A 169 7.49 -20.03 10.41
N ILE A 170 7.26 -18.78 10.01
CA ILE A 170 8.28 -17.73 9.97
C ILE A 170 8.08 -16.89 11.24
N GLU A 171 9.06 -16.92 12.15
CA GLU A 171 8.98 -16.17 13.40
C GLU A 171 9.43 -14.72 13.18
N THR A 172 8.59 -13.78 13.61
CA THR A 172 8.88 -12.34 13.50
C THR A 172 8.47 -11.56 14.74
N ASP A 173 9.22 -10.51 15.02
CA ASP A 173 8.95 -9.48 16.02
C ASP A 173 8.77 -8.11 15.35
N LEU A 174 7.89 -7.29 15.93
CA LEU A 174 7.64 -5.91 15.49
C LEU A 174 8.45 -4.93 16.34
N GLU A 175 9.20 -4.06 15.68
CA GLU A 175 9.78 -2.88 16.34
C GLU A 175 8.76 -1.76 16.49
N LEU A 176 9.10 -0.64 17.14
CA LEU A 176 8.18 0.50 17.20
C LEU A 176 8.03 1.17 15.83
N PRO A 177 6.83 1.68 15.49
CA PRO A 177 6.67 2.53 14.32
C PRO A 177 7.59 3.75 14.38
N ARG A 178 8.02 4.20 13.22
CA ARG A 178 8.87 5.37 13.02
C ARG A 178 8.15 6.34 12.10
N PHE A 179 8.16 7.59 12.50
CA PHE A 179 7.66 8.72 11.73
C PHE A 179 8.81 9.58 11.21
N GLY A 180 8.67 10.11 10.00
CA GLY A 180 9.61 11.03 9.41
C GLY A 180 8.93 12.07 8.53
N GLU A 181 9.51 13.27 8.49
CA GLU A 181 9.09 14.36 7.61
C GLU A 181 10.14 14.55 6.51
N ASN A 182 9.69 14.70 5.25
CA ASN A 182 10.52 14.92 4.07
C ASN A 182 11.68 13.92 3.96
N VAL A 183 11.37 12.64 4.21
CA VAL A 183 12.37 11.58 4.28
C VAL A 183 13.01 11.32 2.91
N ILE A 184 14.29 10.95 2.91
CA ILE A 184 14.99 10.50 1.71
C ILE A 184 15.14 8.99 1.82
N VAL A 185 14.44 8.26 0.95
CA VAL A 185 14.44 6.79 0.97
C VAL A 185 15.81 6.25 0.57
N LYS A 186 16.35 5.35 1.40
CA LYS A 186 17.63 4.67 1.16
C LYS A 186 17.50 3.20 1.55
N GLY A 187 18.47 2.39 1.14
CA GLY A 187 18.57 1.00 1.58
C GLY A 187 18.73 0.02 0.43
N SER A 188 18.82 -1.25 0.82
CA SER A 188 18.95 -2.42 -0.04
C SER A 188 17.62 -3.14 -0.20
N ASP A 189 17.51 -3.86 -1.31
CA ASP A 189 16.29 -4.56 -1.74
C ASP A 189 15.03 -3.67 -1.73
N LEU A 190 15.21 -2.37 -1.97
CA LEU A 190 14.16 -1.36 -1.86
C LEU A 190 13.16 -1.46 -3.01
N LEU A 191 11.89 -1.60 -2.67
CA LEU A 191 10.76 -1.44 -3.57
C LEU A 191 9.90 -0.25 -3.14
N ARG A 192 9.77 0.73 -4.04
CA ARG A 192 8.77 1.82 -3.93
C ARG A 192 7.73 1.63 -5.01
N LEU A 193 6.46 1.61 -4.65
CA LEU A 193 5.36 1.57 -5.61
C LEU A 193 4.44 2.76 -5.39
N LYS A 194 4.01 3.40 -6.48
CA LYS A 194 2.96 4.40 -6.42
C LYS A 194 1.61 3.69 -6.26
N VAL A 195 0.84 4.15 -5.31
CA VAL A 195 -0.53 3.72 -5.02
C VAL A 195 -1.46 4.86 -5.38
N HIS A 196 -2.52 4.55 -6.12
CA HIS A 196 -3.59 5.49 -6.43
C HIS A 196 -4.84 5.07 -5.66
N SER A 197 -5.42 5.99 -4.92
CA SER A 197 -6.67 5.81 -4.17
C SER A 197 -7.64 6.95 -4.45
N SER A 198 -8.86 6.84 -3.94
CA SER A 198 -9.86 7.93 -4.01
C SER A 198 -9.41 9.20 -3.27
N VAL A 199 -8.59 9.07 -2.23
CA VAL A 199 -8.12 10.20 -1.39
C VAL A 199 -6.84 10.85 -1.92
N GLY A 200 -6.18 10.25 -2.91
CA GLY A 200 -4.95 10.80 -3.48
C GLY A 200 -4.03 9.73 -4.03
N SER A 201 -2.77 10.11 -4.27
CA SER A 201 -1.74 9.13 -4.64
C SER A 201 -0.56 9.29 -3.69
N PHE A 202 0.02 8.16 -3.31
CA PHE A 202 1.10 8.09 -2.32
C PHE A 202 1.99 6.88 -2.64
N GLN A 203 3.01 6.64 -1.84
CA GLN A 203 3.94 5.53 -2.01
C GLN A 203 3.75 4.49 -0.91
N VAL A 204 3.75 3.22 -1.28
CA VAL A 204 4.09 2.12 -0.37
C VAL A 204 5.57 1.76 -0.58
N VAL A 205 6.29 1.59 0.50
CA VAL A 205 7.73 1.34 0.50
C VAL A 205 8.05 0.11 1.32
N MET A 206 8.87 -0.79 0.76
CA MET A 206 9.38 -1.98 1.42
C MET A 206 10.89 -2.09 1.19
N ALA A 207 11.63 -2.52 2.20
CA ALA A 207 13.07 -2.79 2.11
C ALA A 207 13.47 -3.91 3.08
N THR A 208 14.65 -4.50 2.92
CA THR A 208 15.23 -5.47 3.89
C THR A 208 16.00 -4.80 5.01
N GLU A 209 16.13 -3.46 4.96
CA GLU A 209 16.69 -2.64 6.01
C GLU A 209 15.86 -1.37 6.24
N ASP A 210 16.17 -0.62 7.30
CA ASP A 210 15.51 0.66 7.56
C ASP A 210 15.79 1.64 6.42
N PHE A 211 14.73 2.30 5.95
CA PHE A 211 14.80 3.12 4.75
C PHE A 211 14.72 4.64 4.97
N PHE A 212 14.57 5.09 6.22
CA PHE A 212 14.78 6.47 6.68
C PHE A 212 15.10 6.53 8.17
#